data_AF-A0A9E5NHQ7-F1
#
_entry.id   AF-A0A9E5NHQ7-F1
#
_cell.length_a   1.000
_cell.length_b   1.000
_cell.length_c   1.000
_cell.angle_alpha   90.00
_cell.angle_beta   90.00
_cell.angle_gamma   90.00
#
_symmetry.space_group_name_H-M   'P 1'
#
loop_
_entity.id
_entity.type
_entity.pdbx_description
1 polymer ?
#
loop_
_entity_poly.entity_id
_entity_poly.type
_entity_poly.pdbx_seq_one_letter_code
_entity_poly.pdbx_strand_id
1 'polypeptide(L)'
;MKAGLDNPAGRQLLSQADLSLLINRSMATVRRCIQEHFERSGELLPIKGYVLDKGSKPTHKGVILRLYERGVAPPDIARTTRHSLEAVDRYIKDYDRVNVLLSKGLSVTEISHAIGRGLRTVLQYRKILLESHPDLAAVAQEEP
;
A
#
# COMPACT_ATOMS: atom_id res chain seq x y z
N MET A 1 -12.92 -20.06 -1.64
CA MET A 1 -12.61 -18.90 -0.76
C MET A 1 -13.55 -17.69 -0.91
N LYS A 2 -14.74 -17.80 -1.54
CA LYS A 2 -15.72 -16.68 -1.62
C LYS A 2 -16.66 -16.56 -0.40
N ALA A 3 -16.86 -17.64 0.36
CA ALA A 3 -17.90 -17.73 1.39
C ALA A 3 -17.78 -16.73 2.57
N GLY A 4 -16.60 -16.20 2.87
CA GLY A 4 -16.42 -15.27 4.00
C GLY A 4 -16.77 -13.81 3.70
N LEU A 5 -16.85 -13.44 2.42
CA LEU A 5 -17.10 -12.05 1.99
C LEU A 5 -18.58 -11.73 1.85
N ASP A 6 -19.40 -12.76 1.60
CA ASP A 6 -20.83 -12.65 1.31
C ASP A 6 -21.70 -13.02 2.54
N ASN A 7 -21.15 -13.00 3.75
CA ASN A 7 -21.89 -13.36 4.96
C ASN A 7 -22.89 -12.24 5.37
N PRO A 8 -24.21 -12.51 5.39
CA PRO A 8 -25.24 -11.53 5.77
C PRO A 8 -25.18 -11.10 7.25
N ALA A 9 -24.48 -11.84 8.12
CA ALA A 9 -24.26 -11.48 9.53
C ALA A 9 -23.10 -10.49 9.75
N GLY A 10 -22.44 -10.04 8.67
CA GLY A 10 -21.28 -9.15 8.69
C GLY A 10 -20.00 -9.86 8.25
N ARG A 11 -19.07 -9.11 7.64
CA ARG A 11 -17.77 -9.63 7.18
C ARG A 11 -16.93 -10.09 8.37
N GLN A 12 -16.86 -11.40 8.60
CA GLN A 12 -15.92 -12.00 9.57
C GLN A 12 -14.52 -11.98 8.96
N LEU A 13 -13.80 -10.90 9.27
CA LEU A 13 -12.43 -10.69 8.82
C LEU A 13 -11.46 -11.14 9.92
N LEU A 14 -10.54 -12.03 9.56
CA LEU A 14 -9.47 -12.45 10.44
C LEU A 14 -8.28 -11.51 10.31
N SER A 15 -7.71 -11.09 11.43
CA SER A 15 -6.43 -10.39 11.48
C SER A 15 -5.26 -11.38 11.32
N GLN A 16 -4.05 -10.87 11.10
CA GLN A 16 -2.85 -11.72 11.10
C GLN A 16 -2.63 -12.39 12.46
N ALA A 17 -3.09 -11.77 13.55
CA ALA A 17 -3.01 -12.34 14.91
C ALA A 17 -4.00 -13.50 15.05
N ASP A 18 -5.22 -13.34 14.56
CA ASP A 18 -6.22 -14.44 14.57
C ASP A 18 -5.73 -15.63 13.74
N LEU A 19 -5.15 -15.36 12.56
CA LEU A 19 -4.54 -16.40 11.73
C LEU A 19 -3.36 -17.09 12.44
N SER A 20 -2.52 -16.33 13.13
CA SER A 20 -1.38 -16.85 13.90
C SER A 20 -1.83 -17.83 14.98
N LEU A 21 -2.92 -17.50 15.70
CA LEU A 21 -3.52 -18.37 16.70
C LEU A 21 -4.14 -19.62 16.08
N LEU A 22 -4.93 -19.46 15.00
CA LEU A 22 -5.63 -20.55 14.35
C LEU A 22 -4.70 -21.62 13.75
N ILE A 23 -3.59 -21.20 13.14
CA ILE A 23 -2.66 -22.13 12.48
C ILE A 23 -1.46 -22.51 13.38
N ASN A 24 -1.44 -22.01 14.62
CA ASN A 24 -0.34 -22.18 15.58
C ASN A 24 1.04 -21.87 14.96
N ARG A 25 1.15 -20.68 14.36
CA ARG A 25 2.39 -20.16 13.78
C ARG A 25 2.63 -18.73 14.23
N SER A 26 3.89 -18.32 14.22
CA SER A 26 4.24 -16.93 14.52
C SER A 26 3.62 -15.97 13.51
N MET A 27 3.35 -14.74 13.95
CA MET A 27 2.88 -13.67 13.07
C MET A 27 3.84 -13.40 11.90
N ALA A 28 5.15 -13.64 12.09
CA ALA A 28 6.15 -13.51 11.03
C ALA A 28 5.95 -14.55 9.91
N THR A 29 5.62 -15.80 10.26
CA THR A 29 5.33 -16.85 9.30
C THR A 29 4.02 -16.60 8.56
N VAL A 30 2.96 -16.22 9.28
CA VAL A 30 1.67 -15.83 8.67
C VAL A 30 1.87 -14.73 7.63
N ARG A 31 2.63 -13.71 8.01
CA ARG A 31 3.00 -12.60 7.13
C ARG A 31 3.74 -13.08 5.88
N ARG A 32 4.74 -13.94 6.04
CA ARG A 32 5.53 -14.46 4.92
C ARG A 32 4.63 -15.21 3.94
N CYS A 33 3.75 -16.08 4.44
CA CYS A 33 2.81 -16.80 3.58
C CYS A 33 1.82 -15.87 2.86
N ILE A 34 1.34 -14.80 3.51
CA ILE A 34 0.49 -13.79 2.85
C ILE A 34 1.26 -13.08 1.72
N GLN A 35 2.54 -12.75 1.95
CA GLN A 35 3.40 -12.12 0.96
C GLN A 35 3.69 -13.05 -0.22
N GLU A 36 4.08 -14.30 0.05
CA GLU A 36 4.31 -15.34 -0.97
C GLU A 36 3.05 -15.61 -1.79
N HIS A 37 1.88 -15.61 -1.15
CA HIS A 37 0.61 -15.73 -1.85
C HIS A 37 0.41 -14.56 -2.81
N PHE A 38 0.59 -13.32 -2.33
CA PHE A 38 0.46 -12.13 -3.15
C PHE A 38 1.43 -12.11 -4.34
N GLU A 39 2.68 -12.53 -4.13
CA GLU A 39 3.68 -12.62 -5.21
C GLU A 39 3.32 -13.66 -6.27
N ARG A 40 2.70 -14.78 -5.86
CA ARG A 40 2.30 -15.86 -6.77
C ARG A 40 1.00 -15.61 -7.51
N SER A 41 0.00 -15.02 -6.86
CA SER A 41 -1.34 -14.82 -7.42
C SER A 41 -1.59 -13.41 -7.94
N GLY A 42 -0.81 -12.42 -7.47
CA GLY A 42 -1.12 -11.00 -7.62
C GLY A 42 -2.33 -10.55 -6.79
N GLU A 43 -2.95 -11.45 -6.02
CA GLU A 43 -4.16 -11.19 -5.24
C GLU A 43 -3.84 -10.99 -3.76
N LEU A 44 -4.44 -9.95 -3.16
CA LEU A 44 -4.32 -9.70 -1.73
C LEU A 44 -5.38 -10.49 -0.95
N LEU A 45 -4.93 -11.20 0.08
CA LEU A 45 -5.83 -11.91 1.00
C LEU A 45 -6.67 -10.90 1.80
N PRO A 46 -8.00 -11.08 1.91
CA PRO A 46 -8.89 -10.14 2.58
C PRO A 46 -8.81 -10.24 4.12
N ILE A 47 -7.64 -9.96 4.69
CA ILE A 47 -7.45 -9.91 6.14
C ILE A 47 -7.97 -8.59 6.72
N LYS A 48 -8.39 -8.61 7.98
CA LYS A 48 -8.98 -7.47 8.70
C LYS A 48 -8.16 -6.19 8.60
N GLY A 49 -6.83 -6.31 8.69
CA GLY A 49 -5.92 -5.17 8.58
C GLY A 49 -5.89 -4.51 7.21
N TYR A 50 -6.12 -5.25 6.13
CA TYR A 50 -6.20 -4.72 4.76
C TYR A 50 -7.57 -4.14 4.48
N VAL A 51 -8.64 -4.90 4.78
CA VAL A 51 -10.01 -4.47 4.49
C VAL A 51 -10.42 -3.23 5.29
N LEU A 52 -9.89 -3.06 6.51
CA LEU A 52 -10.19 -1.90 7.35
C LEU A 52 -9.13 -0.78 7.29
N ASP A 53 -8.10 -0.90 6.44
CA ASP A 53 -6.95 0.04 6.38
C ASP A 53 -6.28 0.31 7.75
N LYS A 54 -6.36 -0.65 8.69
CA LYS A 54 -5.80 -0.54 10.05
C LYS A 54 -4.38 -1.11 10.16
N GLY A 55 -3.78 -1.58 9.07
CA GLY A 55 -2.45 -2.17 9.05
C GLY A 55 -1.34 -1.15 8.81
N SER A 56 -0.30 -1.13 9.66
CA SER A 56 0.89 -0.25 9.52
C SER A 56 1.84 -0.63 8.39
N LYS A 57 1.45 -1.49 7.44
CA LYS A 57 2.39 -2.10 6.49
C LYS A 57 1.97 -1.98 5.02
N PRO A 58 2.95 -1.80 4.13
CA PRO A 58 2.84 -1.10 2.85
C PRO A 58 2.10 -1.83 1.71
N THR A 59 1.57 -3.03 1.93
CA THR A 59 1.17 -3.90 0.82
C THR A 59 -0.04 -3.39 0.04
N HIS A 60 -1.08 -2.86 0.69
CA HIS A 60 -2.30 -2.44 -0.04
C HIS A 60 -2.11 -1.11 -0.79
N LYS A 61 -1.51 -0.11 -0.14
CA LYS A 61 -1.22 1.21 -0.73
C LYS A 61 -0.16 1.11 -1.83
N GLY A 62 0.87 0.28 -1.63
CA GLY A 62 1.92 0.09 -2.63
C GLY A 62 1.41 -0.60 -3.90
N VAL A 63 0.44 -1.50 -3.80
CA VAL A 63 -0.16 -2.14 -4.98
C VAL A 63 -0.99 -1.15 -5.79
N ILE A 64 -1.80 -0.32 -5.12
CA ILE A 64 -2.58 0.74 -5.78
C ILE A 64 -1.64 1.66 -6.56
N LEU A 65 -0.58 2.16 -5.91
CA LEU A 65 0.35 3.09 -6.53
C LEU A 65 1.14 2.45 -7.68
N ARG A 66 1.56 1.19 -7.56
CA ARG A 66 2.20 0.47 -8.67
C ARG A 66 1.25 0.22 -9.86
N LEU A 67 -0.04 0.03 -9.62
CA LEU A 67 -1.02 -0.06 -10.71
C LEU A 67 -1.25 1.30 -11.36
N TYR A 68 -1.26 2.37 -10.56
CA TYR A 68 -1.35 3.74 -11.05
C TYR A 68 -0.17 4.11 -11.94
N GLU A 69 1.07 3.79 -11.52
CA GLU A 69 2.30 3.97 -12.32
C GLU A 69 2.30 3.18 -13.62
N ARG A 70 1.55 2.07 -13.69
CA ARG A 70 1.34 1.28 -14.91
C ARG A 70 0.25 1.86 -15.82
N GLY A 71 -0.31 3.02 -15.50
CA GLY A 71 -1.37 3.69 -16.26
C GLY A 71 -2.77 3.08 -16.08
N VAL A 72 -2.99 2.25 -15.06
CA VAL A 72 -4.33 1.69 -14.80
C VAL A 72 -5.23 2.79 -14.23
N ALA A 73 -6.45 2.91 -14.79
CA ALA A 73 -7.40 3.92 -14.36
C ALA A 73 -7.84 3.72 -12.90
N PRO A 74 -8.00 4.80 -12.09
CA PRO A 74 -8.39 4.68 -10.67
C PRO A 74 -9.66 3.85 -10.40
N PRO A 75 -10.73 3.91 -11.22
CA PRO A 75 -11.89 3.03 -11.07
C PRO A 75 -11.56 1.54 -11.19
N ASP A 76 -10.67 1.18 -12.12
CA ASP A 76 -10.23 -0.20 -12.31
C ASP A 76 -9.32 -0.67 -11.18
N ILE A 77 -8.46 0.22 -10.66
CA ILE A 77 -7.66 -0.05 -9.47
C ILE A 77 -8.58 -0.29 -8.26
N ALA A 78 -9.59 0.55 -8.06
CA ALA A 78 -10.56 0.41 -6.98
C ALA A 78 -11.29 -0.94 -7.05
N ARG A 79 -11.77 -1.32 -8.24
CA ARG A 79 -12.42 -2.61 -8.49
C ARG A 79 -11.49 -3.81 -8.22
N THR A 80 -10.27 -3.76 -8.74
CA THR A 80 -9.30 -4.87 -8.65
C THR A 80 -8.77 -5.04 -7.23
N THR A 81 -8.50 -3.93 -6.54
CA THR A 81 -7.95 -3.93 -5.17
C THR A 81 -9.03 -3.94 -4.08
N ARG A 82 -10.31 -3.94 -4.48
CA ARG A 82 -11.49 -3.92 -3.61
C ARG A 82 -11.50 -2.75 -2.62
N HIS A 83 -11.17 -1.58 -3.12
CA HIS A 83 -11.27 -0.31 -2.41
C HIS A 83 -12.45 0.52 -2.93
N SER A 84 -12.84 1.51 -2.13
CA SER A 84 -13.63 2.61 -2.66
C SER A 84 -12.75 3.51 -3.55
N LEU A 85 -13.37 4.17 -4.52
CA LEU A 85 -12.67 5.10 -5.40
C LEU A 85 -12.03 6.24 -4.60
N GLU A 86 -12.72 6.73 -3.57
CA GLU A 86 -12.23 7.80 -2.69
C GLU A 86 -10.96 7.40 -1.95
N ALA A 87 -10.85 6.13 -1.53
CA ALA A 87 -9.65 5.62 -0.88
C ALA A 87 -8.47 5.57 -1.87
N VAL A 88 -8.71 5.11 -3.10
CA VAL A 88 -7.71 5.08 -4.18
C VAL A 88 -7.24 6.50 -4.52
N ASP A 89 -8.16 7.42 -4.76
CA ASP A 89 -7.87 8.82 -5.06
C ASP A 89 -7.06 9.50 -3.95
N ARG A 90 -7.37 9.20 -2.68
CA ARG A 90 -6.61 9.72 -1.54
C ARG A 90 -5.15 9.25 -1.58
N TYR A 91 -4.90 7.99 -1.92
CA TYR A 91 -3.53 7.49 -2.03
C TYR A 91 -2.77 8.10 -3.19
N ILE A 92 -3.41 8.22 -4.36
CA ILE A 92 -2.82 8.85 -5.54
C ILE A 92 -2.49 10.32 -5.24
N LYS A 93 -3.42 11.08 -4.67
CA LYS A 93 -3.19 12.49 -4.31
C LYS A 93 -2.03 12.67 -3.32
N ASP A 94 -1.96 11.83 -2.28
CA ASP A 94 -0.86 11.93 -1.32
C ASP A 94 0.48 11.52 -1.95
N TYR A 95 0.47 10.56 -2.88
CA TYR A 95 1.65 10.14 -3.62
C TYR A 95 2.16 11.24 -4.57
N ASP A 96 1.27 11.86 -5.36
CA ASP A 96 1.62 12.96 -6.25
C ASP A 96 2.19 14.16 -5.48
N ARG A 97 1.63 14.46 -4.30
CA ARG A 97 2.18 15.50 -3.40
C ARG A 97 3.61 15.17 -2.96
N VAL A 98 3.89 13.90 -2.61
CA VAL A 98 5.25 13.49 -2.27
C VAL A 98 6.17 13.64 -3.49
N ASN A 99 5.73 13.27 -4.70
CA ASN A 99 6.51 13.45 -5.91
C ASN A 99 6.90 14.91 -6.15
N VAL A 100 5.91 15.81 -6.13
CA VAL A 100 6.13 17.25 -6.34
C VAL A 100 7.03 17.89 -5.28
N LEU A 101 6.95 17.44 -4.02
CA LEU A 101 7.79 18.00 -2.96
C LEU A 101 9.22 17.42 -3.02
N LEU A 102 9.38 16.16 -3.40
CA LEU A 102 10.69 15.57 -3.65
C LEU A 102 11.38 16.25 -4.84
N SER A 103 10.65 16.53 -5.92
CA SER A 103 11.21 17.23 -7.10
C SER A 103 11.61 18.68 -6.80
N LYS A 104 11.14 19.24 -5.67
CA LYS A 104 11.54 20.56 -5.15
C LYS A 104 12.71 20.50 -4.16
N GLY A 105 13.30 19.31 -3.94
CA GLY A 105 14.44 19.12 -3.06
C GLY A 105 14.11 18.98 -1.58
N LEU A 106 12.83 18.85 -1.19
CA LEU A 106 12.48 18.70 0.23
C LEU A 106 12.89 17.32 0.75
N SER A 107 13.38 17.29 1.99
CA SER A 107 13.65 16.05 2.70
C SER A 107 12.37 15.31 3.06
N VAL A 108 12.47 13.98 3.20
CA VAL A 108 11.33 13.11 3.57
C VAL A 108 10.67 13.55 4.89
N THR A 109 11.47 14.10 5.82
CA THR A 109 11.01 14.66 7.10
C THR A 109 10.18 15.92 6.92
N GLU A 110 10.62 16.86 6.08
CA GLU A 110 9.87 18.08 5.77
C GLU A 110 8.58 17.76 5.04
N ILE A 111 8.64 16.84 4.08
CA ILE A 111 7.46 16.35 3.37
C ILE A 111 6.46 15.74 4.35
N SER A 112 6.91 14.86 5.24
CA SER A 112 6.07 14.25 6.28
C SER A 112 5.32 15.29 7.11
N HIS A 113 5.99 16.38 7.50
CA HIS A 113 5.35 17.50 8.18
C HIS A 113 4.38 18.25 7.27
N ALA A 114 4.78 18.60 6.04
CA ALA A 114 3.98 19.40 5.12
C ALA A 114 2.65 18.74 4.73
N ILE A 115 2.64 17.42 4.53
CA ILE A 115 1.43 16.68 4.13
C ILE A 115 0.70 16.03 5.31
N GLY A 116 1.20 16.16 6.54
CA GLY A 116 0.59 15.55 7.73
C GLY A 116 0.54 14.02 7.69
N ARG A 117 1.50 13.37 7.03
CA ARG A 117 1.60 11.91 6.93
C ARG A 117 2.80 11.41 7.71
N GLY A 118 2.68 10.22 8.31
CA GLY A 118 3.79 9.62 9.05
C GLY A 118 5.00 9.32 8.16
N LEU A 119 6.20 9.51 8.69
CA LEU A 119 7.48 9.36 7.99
C LEU A 119 7.60 8.04 7.21
N ARG A 120 7.12 6.93 7.80
CA ARG A 120 7.13 5.61 7.15
C ARG A 120 6.32 5.58 5.84
N THR A 121 5.20 6.30 5.77
CA THR A 121 4.38 6.39 4.57
C THR A 121 5.10 7.17 3.47
N VAL A 122 5.74 8.28 3.83
CA VAL A 122 6.49 9.10 2.87
C VAL A 122 7.69 8.34 2.31
N LEU A 123 8.45 7.64 3.17
CA LEU A 123 9.54 6.76 2.74
C LEU A 123 9.06 5.68 1.76
N GLN A 124 7.87 5.12 2.00
CA GLN A 124 7.30 4.14 1.10
C GLN A 124 6.95 4.74 -0.27
N TYR A 125 6.34 5.93 -0.30
CA TYR A 125 6.00 6.60 -1.56
C TYR A 125 7.26 6.96 -2.35
N ARG A 126 8.28 7.49 -1.66
CA ARG A 126 9.61 7.72 -2.25
C ARG A 126 10.19 6.45 -2.86
N LYS A 127 10.09 5.32 -2.16
CA LYS A 127 10.59 4.03 -2.67
C LYS A 127 9.89 3.64 -3.98
N ILE A 128 8.57 3.78 -4.06
CA ILE A 128 7.80 3.44 -5.27
C ILE A 128 8.16 4.40 -6.41
N LEU A 129 8.29 5.70 -6.13
CA LEU A 129 8.74 6.69 -7.12
C LEU A 129 10.09 6.33 -7.73
N LEU A 130 11.07 5.96 -6.91
CA LEU A 130 12.40 5.55 -7.38
C LEU A 130 12.38 4.24 -8.19
N GLU A 131 11.46 3.32 -7.88
CA GLU A 131 11.25 2.08 -8.64
C GLU A 131 10.62 2.34 -10.01
N SER A 132 9.72 3.34 -10.13
CA SER A 132 8.96 3.63 -11.34
C SER A 132 9.60 4.70 -12.24
N HIS A 133 10.35 5.64 -11.66
CA HIS A 133 11.02 6.73 -12.36
C HIS A 133 12.51 6.78 -11.97
N PRO A 134 13.35 5.91 -12.55
CA PRO A 134 14.79 5.88 -12.26
C PRO A 134 15.50 7.20 -12.60
N ASP A 135 14.97 8.00 -13.54
CA ASP A 135 15.53 9.31 -13.89
C ASP A 135 15.46 10.32 -12.74
N LEU A 136 14.46 10.21 -11.85
CA LEU A 136 14.36 11.04 -10.64
C LEU A 136 15.38 10.64 -9.57
N ALA A 137 15.94 9.42 -9.65
CA ALA A 137 17.00 8.98 -8.75
C ALA A 137 18.34 9.68 -9.06
N ALA A 138 18.58 10.07 -10.31
CA ALA A 138 19.78 10.78 -10.73
C ALA A 138 19.82 12.22 -10.19
N VAL A 139 18.68 12.91 -10.15
CA VAL A 139 18.58 14.30 -9.63
C VAL A 139 18.82 14.36 -8.12
N ALA A 140 18.60 13.27 -7.38
CA ALA A 140 18.86 13.20 -5.93
C ALA A 140 20.32 12.86 -5.57
N GLN A 141 21.20 12.67 -6.56
CA GLN A 141 22.63 12.38 -6.38
C GLN A 141 23.55 13.52 -6.86
N GLU A 142 23.00 14.57 -7.46
CA GLU A 142 23.75 15.75 -7.88
C GLU A 142 23.42 16.92 -6.94
N GLU A 143 24.15 17.02 -5.84
CA GLU A 143 24.43 18.32 -5.21
C GLU A 143 25.97 18.46 -5.11
N PRO A 144 26.54 19.61 -5.51
CA PRO A 144 27.97 19.89 -5.44
C PRO A 144 28.50 20.11 -4.01
#